data_AF-A0A412G755-F1
#
_entry.id   AF-A0A412G755-F1
#
_cell.length_a   1.000
_cell.length_b   1.000
_cell.length_c   1.000
_cell.angle_alpha   90.00
_cell.angle_beta   90.00
_cell.angle_gamma   90.00
#
_symmetry.space_group_name_H-M   'P 1'
#
loop_
_entity.id
_entity.type
_entity.pdbx_description
1 polymer ?
#
loop_
_entity_poly.entity_id
_entity_poly.type
_entity_poly.pdbx_seq_one_letter_code
_entity_poly.pdbx_strand_id
1 'polypeptide(L)'
;MDKIISSITNILNIDDEILTKFLGYLHPMTVPKKTILIRPLITDENVYIIEKGIARSYVMINEKEVTSWFSKEGELIFSTNSFYGKTEGYENERVQILEDSLLYYIKISDLEELCFQHIEISNWL
;
A
#
# COMPACT_ATOMS: atom_id res chain seq x y z
N MET A 1 -13.44 -6.27 -2.81
CA MET A 1 -12.17 -6.43 -2.08
C MET A 1 -11.60 -7.82 -2.36
N ASP A 2 -11.91 -8.39 -3.52
CA ASP A 2 -11.69 -9.81 -3.80
C ASP A 2 -10.19 -10.08 -3.97
N LYS A 3 -9.46 -9.10 -4.54
CA LYS A 3 -8.00 -9.18 -4.72
C LYS A 3 -7.28 -9.03 -3.39
N ILE A 4 -7.79 -8.17 -2.52
CA ILE A 4 -7.28 -8.01 -1.16
C ILE A 4 -7.45 -9.31 -0.36
N ILE A 5 -8.67 -9.85 -0.32
CA ILE A 5 -8.97 -11.12 0.36
C ILE A 5 -8.08 -12.23 -0.19
N SER A 6 -7.98 -12.34 -1.53
CA SER A 6 -7.13 -13.35 -2.18
C SER A 6 -5.65 -13.20 -1.79
N SER A 7 -5.13 -11.98 -1.66
CA SER A 7 -3.73 -11.75 -1.28
C SER A 7 -3.40 -12.29 0.12
N ILE A 8 -4.37 -12.28 1.03
CA ILE A 8 -4.23 -12.80 2.39
C ILE A 8 -4.40 -14.32 2.39
N THR A 9 -5.52 -14.80 1.86
CA THR A 9 -5.91 -16.23 1.95
C THR A 9 -5.03 -17.15 1.10
N ASN A 10 -4.30 -16.63 0.12
CA ASN A 10 -3.35 -17.41 -0.67
C ASN A 10 -2.02 -17.67 0.05
N ILE A 11 -1.72 -16.91 1.10
CA ILE A 11 -0.44 -16.99 1.82
C ILE A 11 -0.63 -17.71 3.16
N LEU A 12 -1.75 -17.47 3.83
CA LEU A 12 -2.03 -18.06 5.14
C LEU A 12 -3.53 -18.34 5.34
N ASN A 13 -3.81 -19.20 6.31
CA ASN A 13 -5.16 -19.42 6.79
C ASN A 13 -5.47 -18.38 7.87
N ILE A 14 -6.45 -17.52 7.62
CA ILE A 14 -6.88 -16.46 8.55
C ILE A 14 -8.29 -16.78 9.05
N ASP A 15 -8.55 -16.47 10.32
CA ASP A 15 -9.90 -16.58 10.88
C ASP A 15 -10.83 -15.51 10.28
N ASP A 16 -12.08 -15.89 10.01
CA ASP A 16 -13.08 -15.03 9.37
C ASP A 16 -13.39 -13.77 10.20
N GLU A 17 -13.33 -13.85 11.53
CA GLU A 17 -13.56 -12.70 12.42
C GLU A 17 -12.42 -11.68 12.28
N ILE A 18 -11.17 -12.16 12.24
CA ILE A 18 -9.97 -11.32 12.06
C ILE A 18 -9.98 -10.68 10.68
N LEU A 19 -10.29 -11.47 9.64
CA LEU A 19 -10.40 -10.96 8.27
C LEU A 19 -11.49 -9.89 8.18
N THR A 20 -12.68 -10.16 8.72
CA THR A 20 -13.79 -9.20 8.72
C THR A 20 -13.41 -7.91 9.46
N LYS A 21 -12.74 -8.04 10.61
CA LYS A 21 -12.24 -6.88 11.37
C LYS A 21 -11.26 -6.06 10.53
N PHE A 22 -10.24 -6.69 9.93
CA PHE A 22 -9.26 -6.01 9.06
C PHE A 22 -9.94 -5.27 7.90
N LEU A 23 -10.84 -5.95 7.16
CA LEU A 23 -11.57 -5.34 6.04
C LEU A 23 -12.44 -4.15 6.50
N GLY A 24 -12.90 -4.14 7.76
CA GLY A 24 -13.67 -3.05 8.35
C GLY A 24 -12.88 -1.74 8.53
N TYR A 25 -11.54 -1.79 8.56
CA TYR A 25 -10.68 -0.60 8.59
C TYR A 25 -10.36 -0.05 7.21
N LEU A 26 -10.70 -0.78 6.14
CA LEU A 26 -10.36 -0.40 4.78
C LEU A 26 -11.35 0.61 4.21
N HIS A 27 -10.82 1.71 3.70
CA HIS A 27 -11.60 2.77 3.06
C HIS A 27 -11.39 2.78 1.55
N PRO A 28 -12.45 2.70 0.73
CA PRO A 28 -12.30 2.68 -0.72
C PRO A 28 -11.88 4.04 -1.26
N MET A 29 -11.05 4.04 -2.31
CA MET A 29 -10.59 5.22 -3.01
C MET A 29 -10.46 4.94 -4.51
N THR A 30 -11.06 5.78 -5.35
CA THR A 30 -10.82 5.75 -6.80
C THR A 30 -9.75 6.78 -7.15
N VAL A 31 -8.76 6.36 -7.94
CA VAL A 31 -7.60 7.18 -8.26
C VAL A 31 -7.38 7.21 -9.77
N PRO A 32 -7.40 8.38 -10.42
CA PRO A 32 -7.24 8.45 -11.87
C PRO A 32 -5.79 8.18 -12.30
N LYS A 33 -5.64 7.71 -13.54
CA LYS A 33 -4.36 7.52 -14.22
C LYS A 33 -3.47 8.76 -14.10
N LYS A 34 -2.15 8.53 -13.96
CA LYS A 34 -1.07 9.51 -13.79
C LYS A 34 -1.02 10.24 -12.44
N THR A 35 -1.94 9.96 -11.51
CA THR A 35 -1.87 10.51 -10.15
C THR A 35 -0.58 10.09 -9.45
N ILE A 36 0.12 11.06 -8.86
CA ILE A 36 1.23 10.79 -7.93
C ILE A 36 0.62 10.63 -6.54
N LEU A 37 0.44 9.37 -6.12
CA LEU A 37 -0.18 8.99 -4.86
C LEU A 37 0.74 9.37 -3.68
N ILE A 38 1.98 8.88 -3.72
CA ILE A 38 3.03 9.21 -2.74
C ILE A 38 3.96 10.23 -3.34
N ARG A 39 4.22 11.31 -2.59
CA ARG A 39 5.00 12.47 -3.02
C ARG A 39 6.20 12.67 -2.09
N PRO A 40 7.35 13.16 -2.61
CA PRO A 40 8.50 13.48 -1.78
C PRO A 40 8.14 14.53 -0.75
N LEU A 41 8.74 14.43 0.44
CA LEU A 41 8.65 15.44 1.50
C LEU A 41 7.24 15.69 2.04
N ILE A 42 6.25 14.88 1.65
CA ILE A 42 4.89 14.90 2.19
C ILE A 42 4.72 13.62 2.99
N THR A 43 4.41 13.77 4.28
CA THR A 43 4.06 12.62 5.11
C THR A 43 2.73 12.05 4.63
N ASP A 44 2.73 10.77 4.27
CA ASP A 44 1.52 10.00 3.99
C ASP A 44 1.33 8.95 5.09
N GLU A 45 0.28 9.09 5.87
CA GLU A 45 0.01 8.23 7.03
C GLU A 45 -0.79 6.98 6.65
N ASN A 46 -0.90 6.65 5.36
CA ASN A 46 -1.69 5.52 4.88
C ASN A 46 -0.85 4.45 4.18
N VAL A 47 -1.34 3.22 4.32
CA VAL A 47 -1.02 2.10 3.43
C VAL A 47 -2.20 1.91 2.49
N TYR A 48 -1.90 1.64 1.22
CA TYR A 48 -2.88 1.41 0.18
C TYR A 48 -2.73 -0.03 -0.35
N ILE A 49 -3.84 -0.64 -0.70
CA ILE A 49 -3.90 -1.97 -1.32
C ILE A 49 -4.64 -1.84 -2.65
N ILE A 50 -4.07 -2.39 -3.71
CA ILE A 50 -4.67 -2.30 -5.05
C ILE A 50 -5.75 -3.36 -5.20
N GLU A 51 -7.02 -2.93 -5.33
CA GLU A 51 -8.11 -3.84 -5.72
C GLU A 51 -8.18 -3.98 -7.26
N LYS A 52 -7.92 -2.89 -7.97
CA LYS A 52 -7.85 -2.86 -9.44
C LYS A 52 -6.83 -1.82 -9.89
N GLY A 53 -5.99 -2.19 -10.84
CA GLY A 53 -5.05 -1.28 -11.50
C GLY A 53 -3.59 -1.62 -11.25
N ILE A 54 -2.71 -0.68 -11.60
CA ILE A 54 -1.26 -0.84 -11.46
C ILE A 54 -0.60 0.49 -11.11
N ALA A 55 0.42 0.42 -10.27
CA ALA A 55 1.25 1.55 -9.87
C ALA A 55 2.73 1.25 -10.11
N ARG A 56 3.54 2.31 -10.17
CA ARG A 56 5.00 2.21 -10.11
C ARG A 56 5.57 3.07 -9.00
N SER A 57 6.56 2.54 -8.30
CA SER A 57 7.44 3.31 -7.42
C SER A 57 8.67 3.75 -8.20
N TYR A 58 9.08 5.01 -8.05
CA TYR A 58 10.23 5.55 -8.77
C TYR A 58 10.89 6.70 -8.01
N VAL A 59 12.15 6.96 -8.37
CA VAL A 59 12.95 8.09 -7.90
C VAL A 59 13.47 8.91 -9.07
N MET A 60 13.91 10.13 -8.79
CA MET A 60 14.58 10.99 -9.77
C MET A 60 16.09 10.89 -9.60
N ILE A 61 16.80 10.41 -10.63
CA ILE A 61 18.27 10.34 -10.66
C ILE A 61 18.73 11.11 -11.88
N ASN A 62 19.53 12.17 -11.68
CA ASN A 62 19.99 13.06 -12.75
C ASN A 62 18.85 13.53 -13.67
N GLU A 63 17.77 14.02 -13.07
CA GLU A 63 16.54 14.50 -13.74
C GLU A 63 15.79 13.44 -14.57
N LYS A 64 16.15 12.16 -14.46
CA LYS A 64 15.45 11.05 -15.10
C LYS A 64 14.66 10.24 -14.07
N GLU A 65 13.48 9.82 -14.48
CA GLU A 65 12.69 8.85 -13.70
C GLU A 65 13.34 7.48 -13.79
N VAL A 66 13.64 6.89 -12.64
CA VAL A 66 14.11 5.50 -12.53
C VAL A 66 13.10 4.74 -11.70
N THR A 67 12.34 3.85 -12.37
CA THR A 67 11.36 2.98 -11.72
C THR A 67 12.07 1.89 -10.91
N SER A 68 11.74 1.77 -9.63
CA SER A 68 12.27 0.75 -8.73
C SER A 68 11.34 -0.46 -8.60
N TRP A 69 10.03 -0.27 -8.67
CA TRP A 69 9.05 -1.32 -8.44
C TRP A 69 7.73 -1.07 -9.18
N PHE A 70 6.97 -2.14 -9.44
CA PHE A 70 5.60 -2.09 -9.91
C PHE A 70 4.69 -2.86 -8.96
N SER A 71 3.63 -2.22 -8.49
CA SER A 71 2.62 -2.86 -7.64
C SER A 71 1.34 -3.11 -8.44
N LYS A 72 0.79 -4.32 -8.36
CA LYS A 72 -0.45 -4.77 -9.04
C LYS A 72 -1.54 -5.18 -8.04
N GLU A 73 -2.65 -5.71 -8.54
CA GLU A 73 -3.77 -6.10 -7.68
C GLU A 73 -3.38 -7.09 -6.57
N GLY A 74 -3.84 -6.82 -5.36
CA GLY A 74 -3.52 -7.56 -4.14
C GLY A 74 -2.22 -7.10 -3.46
N GLU A 75 -1.44 -6.21 -4.07
CA GLU A 75 -0.18 -5.71 -3.49
C GLU A 75 -0.35 -4.37 -2.79
N LEU A 76 0.59 -4.11 -1.87
CA LEU A 76 0.64 -2.92 -1.03
C LEU A 76 1.39 -1.78 -1.73
N ILE A 77 1.00 -0.56 -1.39
CA ILE A 77 1.69 0.67 -1.71
C ILE A 77 1.73 1.51 -0.43
N PHE A 78 2.89 2.05 -0.08
CA PHE A 78 3.05 2.99 1.04
C PHE A 78 4.32 3.81 0.83
N SER A 79 4.41 4.94 1.52
CA SER A 79 5.64 5.73 1.58
C SER A 79 6.64 5.00 2.47
N THR A 80 7.79 4.63 1.93
CA THR A 80 8.84 3.93 2.69
C THR A 80 9.25 4.74 3.93
N ASN A 81 9.39 6.06 3.76
CA ASN A 81 9.76 6.95 4.84
C ASN A 81 8.67 7.16 5.88
N SER A 82 7.40 7.03 5.50
CA SER A 82 6.29 7.15 6.44
C SER A 82 6.07 5.86 7.22
N PHE A 83 6.30 4.71 6.58
CA PHE A 83 6.09 3.39 7.19
C PHE A 83 7.30 2.93 8.04
N TYR A 84 8.53 3.07 7.53
CA TYR A 84 9.73 2.60 8.24
C TYR A 84 10.56 3.73 8.88
N GLY A 85 10.14 4.99 8.72
CA GLY A 85 10.94 6.15 9.09
C GLY A 85 12.03 6.46 8.05
N LYS A 86 12.89 7.43 8.36
CA LYS A 86 13.88 7.96 7.42
C LYS A 86 14.82 6.85 6.89
N THR A 87 14.66 6.52 5.62
CA THR A 87 15.40 5.47 4.90
C THR A 87 16.21 6.09 3.78
N GLU A 88 17.52 5.82 3.76
CA GLU A 88 18.44 6.35 2.74
C GLU A 88 18.06 5.85 1.34
N GLY A 89 18.04 6.75 0.35
CA GLY A 89 17.65 6.46 -1.03
C GLY A 89 16.16 6.59 -1.33
N TYR A 90 15.31 6.73 -0.31
CA TYR A 90 13.86 6.91 -0.43
C TYR A 90 13.39 8.34 -0.16
N GLU A 91 14.31 9.29 0.04
CA GLU A 91 13.99 10.70 0.35
C GLU A 91 13.13 11.35 -0.75
N ASN A 92 13.29 10.87 -1.97
CA ASN A 92 12.60 11.37 -3.16
C ASN A 92 11.70 10.33 -3.82
N GLU A 93 11.27 9.30 -3.07
CA GLU A 93 10.33 8.29 -3.56
C GLU A 93 9.03 8.95 -4.04
N ARG A 94 8.53 8.43 -5.16
CA ARG A 94 7.22 8.72 -5.70
C ARG A 94 6.52 7.42 -6.05
N VAL A 95 5.21 7.39 -5.86
CA VAL A 95 4.37 6.31 -6.41
C VAL A 95 3.34 6.90 -7.35
N GLN A 96 3.33 6.43 -8.59
CA GLN A 96 2.40 6.88 -9.62
C GLN A 96 1.45 5.77 -10.06
N ILE A 97 0.17 6.13 -10.16
CA ILE A 97 -0.88 5.31 -10.73
C ILE A 97 -0.80 5.33 -12.26
N LEU A 98 -0.80 4.15 -12.90
CA LEU A 98 -0.57 4.01 -14.35
C LEU A 98 -1.85 3.82 -15.18
N GLU A 99 -2.97 3.51 -14.53
CA GLU A 99 -4.32 3.44 -15.09
C GLU A 99 -5.38 3.84 -14.06
N ASP A 100 -6.64 4.01 -14.45
CA ASP A 100 -7.67 4.34 -13.46
C ASP A 100 -7.85 3.17 -12.48
N SER A 101 -7.55 3.44 -11.21
CA SER A 101 -7.41 2.41 -10.18
C SER A 101 -8.50 2.51 -9.11
N LEU A 102 -8.80 1.36 -8.51
CA LEU A 102 -9.53 1.25 -7.25
C LEU A 102 -8.57 0.73 -6.19
N LEU A 103 -8.35 1.54 -5.17
CA LEU A 103 -7.53 1.22 -4.02
C LEU A 103 -8.40 1.14 -2.77
N TYR A 104 -7.89 0.48 -1.75
CA TYR A 104 -8.36 0.63 -0.38
C TYR A 104 -7.21 1.13 0.47
N TYR A 105 -7.48 2.03 1.40
CA TYR A 105 -6.46 2.54 2.31
C TYR A 105 -6.82 2.30 3.77
N ILE A 106 -5.77 2.19 4.59
CA ILE A 106 -5.82 2.09 6.04
C ILE A 106 -4.73 3.00 6.60
N LYS A 107 -4.98 3.64 7.75
CA LYS A 107 -3.92 4.39 8.44
C LYS A 107 -2.84 3.43 8.92
N ILE A 108 -1.59 3.86 8.83
CA ILE A 108 -0.42 3.10 9.33
C ILE A 108 -0.64 2.73 10.80
N SER A 109 -1.10 3.67 11.64
CA SER A 109 -1.38 3.42 13.05
C SER A 109 -2.43 2.34 13.31
N ASP A 110 -3.47 2.28 12.48
CA ASP A 110 -4.53 1.29 12.61
C ASP A 110 -4.03 -0.10 12.16
N LEU A 111 -3.22 -0.14 11.10
CA LEU A 111 -2.56 -1.37 10.64
C LEU A 111 -1.57 -1.91 11.67
N GLU A 112 -0.76 -1.04 12.29
CA GLU A 112 0.18 -1.40 13.36
C GLU A 112 -0.54 -2.00 14.57
N GLU A 113 -1.65 -1.40 15.01
CA GLU A 113 -2.46 -1.93 16.10
C GLU A 113 -3.05 -3.30 15.75
N LEU A 114 -3.55 -3.48 14.52
CA LEU A 114 -4.03 -4.77 14.05
C LEU A 114 -2.91 -5.83 14.02
N CYS A 115 -1.71 -5.46 13.60
CA CYS A 115 -0.54 -6.35 13.62
C CYS A 115 -0.16 -6.77 15.04
N PHE A 116 -0.23 -5.83 15.99
CA PHE A 116 0.04 -6.09 17.40
C PHE A 116 -0.99 -7.04 18.02
N GLN A 117 -2.27 -6.90 17.65
CA GLN A 117 -3.36 -7.73 18.17
C GLN A 117 -3.49 -9.10 17.49
N HIS A 118 -3.12 -9.20 16.21
CA HIS A 118 -3.37 -10.37 15.36
C HIS A 118 -2.13 -10.71 14.52
N ILE A 119 -1.46 -11.81 14.88
CA ILE A 119 -0.21 -12.23 14.23
C ILE A 119 -0.40 -12.61 12.76
N GLU A 120 -1.61 -13.02 12.37
CA GLU A 120 -1.99 -13.33 11.01
C GLU A 120 -1.86 -12.11 10.09
N ILE A 121 -2.21 -10.91 10.58
CA ILE A 121 -2.05 -9.67 9.83
C ILE A 121 -0.56 -9.34 9.66
N SER A 122 0.23 -9.54 10.72
CA SER A 122 1.69 -9.37 10.66
C SER A 122 2.35 -10.34 9.68
N ASN A 123 1.88 -11.57 9.58
CA ASN A 123 2.43 -12.60 8.69
C ASN A 123 2.06 -12.38 7.21
N TRP A 124 1.04 -11.57 6.94
CA TRP A 124 0.63 -11.23 5.57
C TRP A 124 1.46 -10.06 4.99
N LEU A 125 1.88 -9.11 5.83
CA LEU A 125 2.74 -7.98 5.46
C LEU A 125 4.17 -8.42 5.11
#